data_AF-A0A942HD24-F1
#
_entry.id   AF-A0A942HD24-F1
#
_cell.length_a   1.000
_cell.length_b   1.000
_cell.length_c   1.000
_cell.angle_alpha   90.00
_cell.angle_beta   90.00
_cell.angle_gamma   90.00
#
_symmetry.space_group_name_H-M   'P 1'
#
loop_
_entity.id
_entity.type
_entity.pdbx_description
1 polymer ?
#
loop_
_entity_poly.entity_id
_entity_poly.type
_entity_poly.pdbx_seq_one_letter_code
_entity_poly.pdbx_strand_id
1 'polypeptide(L)'
;MNQSLQALEDQYFLLRGSLDTFKQQGATPEQIEQLRSQIVRSRANYWKAIDSIFHDDDPEVSNLILQLNTEQETLTASIHHLENIAEVLNAVNKAVDIGSQLVSKAISV
;
A
#
# COMPACT_ATOMS: atom_id res chain seq x y z
N MET A 1 -12.52 6.06 -12.85
CA MET A 1 -12.21 5.74 -11.44
C MET A 1 -11.47 6.93 -10.85
N ASN A 2 -11.68 7.26 -9.59
CA ASN A 2 -10.96 8.34 -8.90
C ASN A 2 -9.48 7.94 -8.68
N GLN A 3 -8.53 8.89 -8.72
CA GLN A 3 -7.09 8.57 -8.71
C GLN A 3 -6.64 8.06 -7.33
N SER A 4 -7.16 8.64 -6.25
CA SER A 4 -6.93 8.14 -4.89
C SER A 4 -7.44 6.70 -4.74
N LEU A 5 -8.63 6.42 -5.28
CA LEU A 5 -9.20 5.07 -5.24
C LEU A 5 -8.32 4.05 -5.98
N GLN A 6 -7.85 4.40 -7.18
CA GLN A 6 -6.95 3.53 -7.96
C GLN A 6 -5.64 3.26 -7.22
N ALA A 7 -4.99 4.28 -6.65
CA ALA A 7 -3.73 4.11 -5.94
C ALA A 7 -3.86 3.20 -4.70
N LEU A 8 -4.99 3.30 -3.99
CA LEU A 8 -5.29 2.41 -2.85
C LEU A 8 -5.61 0.99 -3.28
N GLU A 9 -6.29 0.82 -4.41
CA GLU A 9 -6.55 -0.49 -5.02
C GLU A 9 -5.26 -1.20 -5.40
N ASP A 10 -4.39 -0.50 -6.14
CA ASP A 10 -3.12 -1.02 -6.63
C ASP A 10 -2.22 -1.45 -5.46
N GLN A 11 -2.19 -0.67 -4.38
CA GLN A 11 -1.47 -1.04 -3.16
C GLN A 11 -1.98 -2.36 -2.59
N TYR A 12 -3.31 -2.48 -2.40
CA TYR A 12 -3.89 -3.66 -1.78
C TYR A 12 -3.60 -4.91 -2.60
N PHE A 13 -3.73 -4.84 -3.93
CA PHE A 13 -3.47 -5.98 -4.80
C PHE A 13 -1.98 -6.30 -4.93
N LEU A 14 -1.09 -5.31 -4.93
CA LEU A 14 0.36 -5.54 -4.88
C LEU A 14 0.75 -6.32 -3.63
N LEU A 15 0.31 -5.88 -2.45
CA LEU A 15 0.62 -6.54 -1.19
C LEU A 15 0.01 -7.94 -1.10
N ARG A 16 -1.22 -8.10 -1.59
CA ARG A 16 -1.87 -9.42 -1.62
C ARG A 16 -1.12 -10.38 -2.55
N GLY A 17 -0.67 -9.92 -3.71
CA GLY A 17 0.08 -10.71 -4.69
C GLY A 17 1.48 -11.09 -4.21
N SER A 18 2.08 -10.31 -3.32
CA SER A 18 3.45 -10.55 -2.83
C SER A 18 3.55 -11.67 -1.79
N LEU A 19 2.44 -12.10 -1.18
CA LEU A 19 2.43 -13.13 -0.12
C LEU A 19 3.17 -14.40 -0.50
N ASP A 20 2.95 -14.92 -1.71
CA ASP A 20 3.58 -16.16 -2.13
C ASP A 20 5.06 -15.97 -2.45
N THR A 21 5.45 -14.81 -2.98
CA THR A 21 6.86 -14.44 -3.16
C THR A 21 7.60 -14.40 -1.82
N PHE A 22 7.03 -13.75 -0.80
CA PHE A 22 7.62 -13.72 0.55
C PHE A 22 7.84 -15.12 1.13
N LYS A 23 6.84 -16.02 1.00
CA LYS A 23 6.98 -17.41 1.45
C LYS A 23 8.08 -18.15 0.69
N GLN A 24 8.13 -18.01 -0.64
CA GLN A 24 9.13 -18.67 -1.48
C GLN A 24 10.56 -18.21 -1.17
N GLN A 25 10.72 -16.95 -0.77
CA GLN A 25 12.00 -16.35 -0.39
C GLN A 25 12.39 -16.63 1.07
N GLY A 26 11.61 -17.45 1.79
CA GLY A 26 11.96 -17.89 3.14
C GLY A 26 11.60 -16.91 4.25
N ALA A 27 10.60 -16.04 4.04
CA ALA A 27 10.08 -15.18 5.10
C ALA A 27 9.62 -16.02 6.31
N THR A 28 9.96 -15.55 7.51
CA THR A 28 9.55 -16.22 8.75
C THR A 28 8.04 -16.08 8.98
N PRO A 29 7.43 -16.93 9.83
CA PRO A 29 6.02 -16.78 10.19
C PRO A 29 5.66 -15.39 10.71
N GLU A 30 6.54 -14.76 11.49
CA GLU A 30 6.36 -13.41 12.02
C GLU A 30 6.36 -12.36 10.90
N GLN A 31 7.27 -12.48 9.93
CA GLN A 31 7.35 -11.61 8.76
C GLN A 31 6.11 -11.74 7.86
N ILE A 32 5.62 -12.97 7.67
CA ILE A 32 4.36 -13.23 6.97
C ILE A 32 3.18 -12.61 7.69
N GLU A 33 3.14 -12.69 9.02
CA GLU A 33 2.06 -12.10 9.82
C GLU A 33 2.10 -10.56 9.80
N GLN A 34 3.30 -9.97 9.79
CA GLN A 34 3.48 -8.54 9.55
C GLN A 34 2.91 -8.13 8.19
N LEU A 35 3.27 -8.82 7.10
CA LEU A 35 2.73 -8.55 5.77
C LEU A 35 1.20 -8.70 5.73
N ARG A 36 0.65 -9.74 6.36
CA ARG A 36 -0.82 -9.93 6.46
C ARG A 36 -1.51 -8.79 7.17
N SER A 37 -0.93 -8.29 8.27
CA SER A 37 -1.47 -7.14 8.98
C SER A 37 -1.51 -5.90 8.08
N GLN A 38 -0.47 -5.68 7.27
CA GLN A 38 -0.42 -4.58 6.31
C GLN A 38 -1.42 -4.74 5.16
N ILE A 39 -1.64 -5.97 4.68
CA ILE A 39 -2.68 -6.27 3.68
C ILE A 39 -4.07 -5.94 4.23
N VAL A 40 -4.37 -6.31 5.48
CA VAL A 40 -5.65 -6.01 6.14
C VAL A 40 -5.86 -4.49 6.22
N ARG A 41 -4.83 -3.74 6.60
CA ARG A 41 -4.90 -2.28 6.69
C ARG A 41 -5.07 -1.62 5.31
N SER A 42 -4.31 -2.05 4.31
CA SER A 42 -4.44 -1.56 2.93
C SER A 42 -5.83 -1.85 2.35
N ARG A 43 -6.36 -3.06 2.59
CA ARG A 43 -7.75 -3.41 2.26
C ARG A 43 -8.75 -2.48 2.92
N ALA A 44 -8.60 -2.20 4.21
CA ALA A 44 -9.50 -1.30 4.94
C ALA A 44 -9.45 0.13 4.37
N ASN A 45 -8.27 0.64 4.01
CA ASN A 45 -8.13 1.92 3.34
C ASN A 45 -8.90 1.92 2.00
N TYR A 46 -8.71 0.91 1.15
CA TYR A 46 -9.40 0.80 -0.14
C TYR A 46 -10.93 0.79 0.01
N TRP A 47 -11.48 -0.06 0.88
CA TRP A 47 -12.94 -0.14 1.08
C TRP A 47 -13.51 1.14 1.68
N LYS A 48 -12.80 1.80 2.60
CA LYS A 48 -13.23 3.10 3.13
C LYS A 48 -13.30 4.16 2.02
N ALA A 49 -12.38 4.10 1.07
CA ALA A 49 -12.33 5.00 -0.07
C ALA A 49 -13.48 4.76 -1.06
N ILE A 50 -13.84 3.50 -1.35
CA ILE A 50 -14.93 3.15 -2.27
C ILE A 50 -16.26 3.83 -1.89
N ASP A 51 -16.58 3.85 -0.59
CA ASP A 51 -17.86 4.36 -0.11
C ASP A 51 -17.86 5.88 0.14
N SER A 52 -16.83 6.60 -0.31
CA SER A 52 -16.61 8.02 0.01
C SER A 52 -16.65 8.94 -1.22
N ILE A 53 -16.97 10.21 -0.97
CA ILE A 53 -16.76 11.30 -1.94
C ILE A 53 -15.30 11.73 -1.83
N PHE A 54 -14.64 11.92 -2.97
CA PHE A 54 -13.23 12.24 -3.03
C PHE A 54 -12.98 13.71 -3.38
N HIS A 55 -11.96 14.28 -2.75
CA HIS A 55 -11.41 15.62 -3.01
C HIS A 55 -10.01 15.53 -3.66
N ASP A 56 -9.91 14.84 -4.80
CA ASP A 56 -8.64 14.68 -5.54
C ASP A 56 -8.10 16.00 -6.12
N ASP A 57 -8.93 17.03 -6.17
CA ASP A 57 -8.54 18.39 -6.53
C ASP A 57 -7.65 19.07 -5.48
N ASP A 58 -7.58 18.51 -4.26
CA ASP A 58 -6.65 18.96 -3.23
C ASP A 58 -5.18 18.63 -3.64
N PRO A 59 -4.28 19.63 -3.69
CA PRO A 59 -2.86 19.42 -4.00
C PRO A 59 -2.15 18.44 -3.05
N GLU A 60 -2.54 18.37 -1.78
CA GLU A 60 -1.99 17.42 -0.81
C GLU A 60 -2.41 15.98 -1.13
N VAL A 61 -3.65 15.77 -1.59
CA VAL A 61 -4.15 14.47 -2.05
C VAL A 61 -3.38 14.03 -3.28
N SER A 62 -3.22 14.93 -4.27
CA SER A 62 -2.39 14.68 -5.46
C SER A 62 -0.94 14.32 -5.10
N ASN A 63 -0.33 15.02 -4.14
CA ASN A 63 1.03 14.72 -3.68
C ASN A 63 1.12 13.35 -2.97
N LEU A 64 0.10 12.96 -2.20
CA LEU A 64 0.06 11.65 -1.55
C LEU A 64 -0.12 10.51 -2.57
N ILE A 65 -0.90 10.71 -3.64
CA ILE A 65 -1.01 9.76 -4.75
C ILE A 65 0.36 9.53 -5.39
N LEU A 66 1.09 10.62 -5.70
CA LEU A 66 2.42 10.51 -6.31
C LEU A 66 3.42 9.77 -5.41
N GLN A 67 3.43 10.07 -4.11
CA GLN A 67 4.27 9.37 -3.15
C GLN A 67 3.91 7.88 -3.07
N LEU A 68 2.61 7.57 -3.00
CA LEU A 68 2.14 6.19 -2.93
C LEU A 68 2.54 5.40 -4.17
N ASN A 69 2.37 5.97 -5.37
CA ASN A 69 2.76 5.31 -6.62
C ASN A 69 4.27 5.07 -6.69
N THR A 70 5.08 6.07 -6.31
CA THR A 70 6.56 5.95 -6.27
C THR A 70 7.01 4.84 -5.31
N GLU A 71 6.40 4.75 -4.13
CA GLU A 71 6.70 3.70 -3.16
C GLU A 71 6.23 2.32 -3.66
N GLN A 72 5.11 2.23 -4.38
CA GLN A 72 4.65 0.97 -4.98
C GLN A 72 5.57 0.47 -6.10
N GLU A 73 6.08 1.36 -6.95
CA GLU A 73 7.06 1.01 -7.99
C GLU A 73 8.35 0.49 -7.35
N THR A 74 8.84 1.20 -6.33
CA THR A 74 10.01 0.80 -5.55
C THR A 74 9.77 -0.56 -4.87
N LEU A 75 8.62 -0.73 -4.23
CA LEU A 75 8.25 -1.95 -3.54
C LEU A 75 8.13 -3.13 -4.51
N THR A 76 7.57 -2.92 -5.70
CA THR A 76 7.48 -3.95 -6.74
C THR A 76 8.87 -4.47 -7.12
N ALA A 77 9.82 -3.56 -7.37
CA ALA A 77 11.21 -3.93 -7.65
C ALA A 77 11.85 -4.69 -6.47
N SER A 78 11.66 -4.21 -5.25
CA SER A 78 12.20 -4.84 -4.04
C SER A 78 11.60 -6.22 -3.76
N ILE A 79 10.33 -6.45 -4.09
CA ILE A 79 9.69 -7.78 -3.99
C ILE A 79 10.30 -8.75 -5.01
N HIS A 80 10.62 -8.30 -6.22
CA HIS A 80 11.28 -9.15 -7.22
C HIS A 80 12.72 -9.52 -6.85
N HIS A 81 13.39 -8.68 -6.06
CA HIS A 81 14.77 -8.87 -5.59
C HIS A 81 14.84 -8.96 -4.05
N LEU A 82 14.02 -9.85 -3.48
CA LEU A 82 13.84 -10.07 -2.03
C LEU A 82 15.11 -10.66 -1.33
N GLU A 83 16.25 -9.98 -1.45
CA GLU A 83 17.48 -10.32 -0.74
C GLU A 83 17.41 -9.95 0.75
N ASN A 84 16.61 -8.92 1.10
CA ASN A 84 16.40 -8.47 2.47
C ASN A 84 14.90 -8.27 2.80
N ILE A 85 14.26 -9.35 3.25
CA ILE A 85 12.83 -9.39 3.60
C ILE A 85 12.43 -8.31 4.61
N ALA A 86 13.31 -7.98 5.57
CA ALA A 86 13.04 -6.96 6.58
C ALA A 86 12.98 -5.54 5.99
N GLU A 87 13.87 -5.23 5.04
CA GLU A 87 13.83 -3.94 4.31
C GLU A 87 12.57 -3.83 3.46
N VAL A 88 12.18 -4.91 2.77
CA VAL A 88 10.93 -4.91 1.99
C VAL A 88 9.73 -4.69 2.91
N LEU A 89 9.68 -5.29 4.10
CA LEU A 89 8.60 -5.04 5.07
C LEU A 89 8.58 -3.60 5.57
N ASN A 90 9.73 -2.95 5.76
CA ASN A 90 9.77 -1.53 6.09
C ASN A 90 9.19 -0.66 4.97
N ALA A 91 9.49 -0.99 3.71
CA ALA A 91 8.88 -0.32 2.56
C ALA A 91 7.36 -0.56 2.47
N VAL A 92 6.90 -1.79 2.74
CA VAL A 92 5.46 -2.11 2.87
C VAL A 92 4.79 -1.22 3.92
N ASN A 93 5.38 -1.13 5.13
CA ASN A 93 4.84 -0.32 6.22
C ASN A 93 4.70 1.15 5.79
N LYS A 94 5.75 1.72 5.19
CA LYS A 94 5.75 3.11 4.71
C LYS A 94 4.68 3.35 3.66
N ALA A 95 4.57 2.46 2.67
CA ALA A 95 3.54 2.56 1.64
C ALA A 95 2.14 2.54 2.27
N VAL A 96 1.86 1.62 3.20
CA VAL A 96 0.54 1.52 3.85
C VAL A 96 0.23 2.73 4.72
N ASP A 97 1.24 3.30 5.39
CA ASP A 97 1.08 4.55 6.15
C ASP A 97 0.71 5.73 5.23
N ILE A 98 1.34 5.85 4.05
CA ILE A 98 0.97 6.84 3.04
C ILE A 98 -0.47 6.60 2.56
N GLY A 99 -0.85 5.35 2.29
CA GLY A 99 -2.22 4.99 1.92
C GLY A 99 -3.26 5.36 2.99
N SER A 100 -2.94 5.18 4.27
CA SER A 100 -3.81 5.61 5.37
C SER A 100 -3.92 7.14 5.47
N GLN A 101 -2.86 7.89 5.18
CA GLN A 101 -2.90 9.35 5.12
C GLN A 101 -3.74 9.81 3.92
N LEU A 102 -3.55 9.18 2.76
CA LEU A 102 -4.30 9.45 1.53
C LEU A 102 -5.79 9.27 1.78
N VAL A 103 -6.21 8.11 2.28
CA VAL A 103 -7.64 7.88 2.53
C VAL A 103 -8.19 8.85 3.58
N SER A 104 -7.40 9.24 4.58
CA SER A 104 -7.88 10.17 5.61
C SER A 104 -8.07 11.58 5.07
N LYS A 105 -7.21 12.05 4.17
CA LYS A 105 -7.33 13.38 3.55
C LYS A 105 -8.33 13.40 2.41
N ALA A 106 -8.28 12.42 1.51
CA ALA A 106 -9.08 12.40 0.30
C ALA A 106 -10.60 12.33 0.57
N ILE A 107 -11.01 11.84 1.74
CA ILE A 107 -12.43 11.69 2.12
C ILE A 107 -12.87 12.61 3.27
N SER A 108 -11.96 13.34 3.91
CA SER A 108 -12.31 14.27 4.98
C SER A 108 -12.49 15.67 4.39
N VAL A 109 -13.68 16.22 4.57
CA VAL A 109 -14.04 17.63 4.27
C VAL A 109 -13.52 18.54 5.36
#